data_AF-A0A7H0VB77-F1
#
_entry.id   AF-A0A7H0VB77-F1
#
_cell.length_a   1.000
_cell.length_b   1.000
_cell.length_c   1.000
_cell.angle_alpha   90.00
_cell.angle_beta   90.00
_cell.angle_gamma   90.00
#
_symmetry.space_group_name_H-M   'P 1'
#
loop_
_entity.id
_entity.type
_entity.pdbx_description
1 polymer ?
#
loop_
_entity_poly.entity_id
_entity_poly.type
_entity_poly.pdbx_seq_one_letter_code
_entity_poly.pdbx_strand_id
1 'polypeptide(L)'
;MGHEYNLENYEGKSNQCLVFVEQSCPGDELPNSNGPLKTIQNGTTEEEVLKALLSRLRYLNLQVHFQCSSNFIAEQKLREALWWLYESETNRSKRAKYQEAQS
;
A
#
# COMPACT_ATOMS: atom_id res chain seq x y z
N MET A 1 16.18 4.68 7.21
CA MET A 1 15.17 4.48 8.26
C MET A 1 13.84 4.66 7.57
N GLY A 2 13.17 3.56 7.23
CA GLY A 2 11.73 3.33 7.32
C GLY A 2 10.76 4.39 6.86
N HIS A 3 9.73 3.94 6.15
CA HIS A 3 8.48 4.67 5.99
C HIS A 3 7.59 4.44 7.22
N GLU A 4 7.83 5.22 8.27
CA GLU A 4 7.05 5.20 9.53
C GLU A 4 6.34 6.54 9.76
N TYR A 5 5.04 6.47 10.09
CA TYR A 5 4.18 7.63 10.25
C TYR A 5 3.40 7.55 11.56
N ASN A 6 3.53 8.58 12.40
CA ASN A 6 2.72 8.74 13.60
C ASN A 6 1.44 9.50 13.26
N LEU A 7 0.30 8.83 13.41
CA LEU A 7 -1.03 9.36 13.18
C LEU A 7 -1.62 9.87 14.50
N GLU A 8 -2.14 11.09 14.45
CA GLU A 8 -2.84 11.69 15.57
C GLU A 8 -4.12 10.92 15.89
N ASN A 9 -4.41 10.80 17.18
CA ASN A 9 -5.65 10.21 17.66
C ASN A 9 -6.68 11.31 17.87
N TYR A 10 -7.86 11.13 17.28
CA TYR A 10 -8.99 12.07 17.42
C TYR A 10 -9.36 12.33 18.90
N GLU A 11 -9.22 11.33 19.77
CA GLU A 11 -9.53 11.45 21.21
C GLU A 11 -8.30 11.79 22.07
N GLY A 12 -7.13 12.03 21.48
CA GLY A 12 -5.92 12.46 22.19
C GLY A 12 -5.32 11.42 23.16
N LYS A 13 -5.69 10.14 23.05
CA LYS A 13 -5.25 9.08 23.97
C LYS A 13 -3.80 8.65 23.73
N SER A 14 -3.55 8.05 22.58
CA SER A 14 -2.23 7.60 22.15
C SER A 14 -2.16 7.65 20.63
N ASN A 15 -1.02 8.12 20.10
CA ASN A 15 -0.78 8.14 18.66
C ASN A 15 -0.76 6.72 18.11
N GLN A 16 -1.25 6.57 16.89
CA GLN A 16 -1.17 5.31 16.15
C GLN A 16 0.07 5.37 15.26
N CYS A 17 0.86 4.30 15.20
CA CYS A 17 2.02 4.23 14.32
C CYS A 17 1.69 3.34 13.12
N LEU A 18 1.87 3.88 11.91
CA LEU A 18 1.78 3.15 10.65
C LEU A 18 3.19 2.96 10.10
N VAL A 19 3.58 1.70 9.93
CA VAL A 19 4.88 1.30 9.40
C VAL A 19 4.67 0.61 8.07
N PHE A 20 5.41 1.01 7.04
CA PHE A 20 5.41 0.31 5.75
C PHE A 20 6.58 -0.66 5.63
N VAL A 21 6.40 -1.68 4.79
CA VAL A 21 7.47 -2.61 4.44
C VAL A 21 8.60 -1.87 3.71
N GLU A 22 9.84 -2.15 4.09
CA GLU A 22 11.03 -1.62 3.40
C GLU A 22 11.91 -2.80 2.97
N GLN A 23 12.27 -2.81 1.69
CA GLN A 23 13.20 -3.78 1.11
C GLN A 23 14.37 -3.03 0.49
N SER A 24 15.58 -3.55 0.66
CA SER A 24 16.73 -3.04 -0.10
C SER A 24 17.65 -4.17 -0.57
N CYS A 25 18.47 -3.86 -1.57
CA CYS A 25 19.54 -4.73 -2.02
C CYS A 25 20.64 -4.80 -0.95
N PRO A 26 21.12 -5.99 -0.57
CA PRO A 26 22.24 -6.11 0.35
C PRO A 26 23.55 -5.65 -0.32
N GLY A 27 24.16 -4.57 0.18
CA GLY A 27 25.46 -4.04 -0.27
C GLY A 27 25.36 -2.84 -1.23
N ASP A 28 26.49 -2.18 -1.55
CA ASP A 28 26.62 -1.04 -2.48
C ASP A 28 26.25 -1.37 -3.95
N GLU A 29 25.48 -2.43 -4.18
CA GLU A 29 25.01 -2.79 -5.50
C GLU A 29 23.91 -1.82 -5.94
N LEU A 30 24.15 -1.17 -7.07
CA LEU A 30 23.21 -0.27 -7.73
C LEU A 30 21.82 -0.94 -7.86
N PRO A 31 20.71 -0.16 -7.79
CA PRO A 31 19.33 -0.68 -7.82
C PRO A 31 18.93 -1.47 -9.09
N ASN A 32 19.86 -1.65 -10.03
CA ASN A 32 19.71 -2.46 -11.24
C ASN A 32 20.39 -3.84 -11.14
N SER A 33 21.00 -4.21 -10.00
CA SER A 33 21.47 -5.59 -9.81
C SER A 33 20.26 -6.48 -9.50
N ASN A 34 20.12 -7.60 -10.23
CA ASN A 34 19.09 -8.62 -10.00
C ASN A 34 19.33 -9.42 -8.69
N GLY A 35 19.92 -8.78 -7.69
CA GLY A 35 20.18 -9.38 -6.38
C GLY A 35 18.87 -9.62 -5.60
N PRO A 36 18.84 -10.61 -4.71
CA PRO A 36 17.67 -10.86 -3.88
C PRO A 36 17.43 -9.67 -2.94
N LEU A 37 16.26 -9.04 -3.05
CA LEU A 37 15.82 -8.01 -2.10
C LEU A 37 15.68 -8.61 -0.71
N LYS A 38 16.24 -7.93 0.29
CA LYS A 38 16.08 -8.30 1.70
C LYS A 38 15.10 -7.34 2.36
N THR A 39 14.10 -7.88 3.05
CA THR A 39 13.24 -7.08 3.93
C THR A 39 14.07 -6.56 5.10
N ILE A 40 14.12 -5.24 5.23
CA ILE A 40 14.85 -4.52 6.28
C ILE A 40 13.90 -4.10 7.37
N GLN A 41 12.67 -3.73 7.00
CA GLN A 41 11.61 -3.39 7.92
C GLN A 41 10.35 -4.12 7.52
N ASN A 42 9.80 -4.88 8.46
CA ASN A 42 8.47 -5.45 8.28
C ASN A 42 7.43 -4.36 8.57
N GLY A 43 6.31 -4.42 7.87
CA GLY A 43 5.27 -3.40 7.95
C GLY A 43 4.09 -3.75 7.07
N THR A 44 3.20 -2.80 6.92
CA THR A 44 2.01 -2.88 6.06
C THR A 44 2.38 -2.53 4.63
N THR A 45 1.69 -3.11 3.64
CA THR A 45 1.83 -2.65 2.24
C THR A 45 0.87 -1.52 1.92
N GLU A 46 1.14 -0.78 0.85
CA GLU A 46 0.25 0.26 0.33
C GLU A 46 -1.16 -0.30 0.03
N GLU A 47 -1.25 -1.50 -0.55
CA GLU A 47 -2.51 -2.17 -0.86
C GLU A 47 -3.32 -2.50 0.40
N GLU A 48 -2.65 -2.94 1.46
CA GLU A 48 -3.29 -3.25 2.75
C GLU A 48 -3.86 -1.99 3.40
N VAL A 49 -3.11 -0.87 3.37
CA VAL A 49 -3.59 0.43 3.85
C VAL A 49 -4.80 0.90 3.04
N LEU A 50 -4.73 0.84 1.71
CA LEU A 50 -5.85 1.23 0.84
C LEU A 50 -7.09 0.37 1.07
N LYS A 51 -6.95 -0.93 1.28
CA LYS A 51 -8.05 -1.84 1.63
C LYS A 51 -8.68 -1.50 2.97
N ALA A 52 -7.87 -1.17 3.98
CA ALA A 52 -8.36 -0.76 5.29
C ALA A 52 -9.18 0.53 5.19
N LEU A 53 -8.70 1.53 4.44
CA LEU A 53 -9.41 2.79 4.20
C LEU A 53 -10.71 2.56 3.41
N LEU A 54 -10.70 1.72 2.37
CA LEU A 54 -11.89 1.34 1.61
C LEU A 54 -12.94 0.67 2.49
N SER A 55 -12.53 -0.27 3.34
CA SER A 55 -13.41 -0.94 4.30
C SER A 55 -14.06 0.07 5.25
N ARG A 56 -13.27 1.01 5.77
CA ARG A 56 -13.76 2.06 6.66
C ARG A 56 -14.75 3.01 5.98
N LEU A 57 -14.45 3.48 4.78
CA LEU A 57 -15.34 4.38 4.02
C LEU A 57 -16.64 3.69 3.63
N ARG A 58 -16.59 2.41 3.22
CA ARG A 58 -17.80 1.61 2.97
C ARG A 58 -18.66 1.49 4.21
N TYR A 59 -18.06 1.18 5.35
CA TYR A 59 -18.80 1.16 6.61
C TYR A 59 -19.47 2.50 6.88
N LEU A 60 -18.77 3.63 6.73
CA LEU A 60 -19.35 4.96 6.91
C LEU A 60 -20.49 5.25 5.92
N ASN A 61 -20.35 4.85 4.66
CA ASN A 61 -21.39 5.00 3.63
C ASN A 61 -22.64 4.17 3.92
N LEU A 62 -22.50 3.03 4.61
CA LEU A 62 -23.63 2.18 5.02
C LEU A 62 -24.34 2.70 6.27
N GLN A 63 -23.70 3.57 7.05
CA GLN A 63 -24.32 4.17 8.24
C GLN A 63 -25.14 5.39 7.83
N VAL A 64 -26.45 5.36 8.11
CA VAL A 64 -27.41 6.42 7.75
C VAL A 64 -26.94 7.82 8.20
N HIS A 65 -26.30 7.92 9.36
CA HIS A 65 -25.83 9.20 9.92
C HIS A 65 -24.49 9.70 9.36
N PHE A 66 -23.76 8.86 8.61
CA PHE A 66 -22.41 9.17 8.11
C PHE A 66 -22.28 9.08 6.59
N GLN A 67 -23.38 8.81 5.88
CA GLN A 67 -23.41 8.79 4.44
C GLN A 67 -23.24 10.20 3.87
N CYS A 68 -22.24 10.39 3.01
CA CYS A 68 -22.04 11.64 2.29
C CYS A 68 -21.40 11.43 0.91
N SER A 69 -21.58 12.38 0.00
CA SER A 69 -21.03 12.32 -1.36
C SER A 69 -19.50 12.26 -1.37
N SER A 70 -18.84 12.98 -0.45
CA SER A 70 -17.39 12.96 -0.32
C SER A 70 -16.85 11.57 0.02
N ASN A 71 -17.50 10.83 0.91
CA ASN A 71 -17.10 9.45 1.25
C ASN A 71 -17.25 8.52 0.05
N PHE A 72 -18.30 8.69 -0.76
CA PHE A 72 -18.48 7.91 -1.99
C PHE A 72 -17.39 8.21 -3.03
N ILE A 73 -17.07 9.49 -3.25
CA ILE A 73 -16.02 9.92 -4.18
C ILE A 73 -14.65 9.40 -3.72
N ALA A 74 -14.34 9.53 -2.43
CA ALA A 74 -13.11 9.02 -1.84
C ALA A 74 -13.00 7.49 -2.02
N GLU A 75 -14.09 6.76 -1.78
CA GLU A 75 -14.13 5.31 -2.02
C GLU A 75 -13.80 4.98 -3.49
N GLN A 76 -14.41 5.66 -4.47
CA GLN A 76 -14.13 5.40 -5.87
C GLN A 76 -12.66 5.66 -6.23
N LYS A 77 -12.08 6.74 -5.70
CA LYS A 77 -10.67 7.09 -5.97
C LYS A 77 -9.68 6.13 -5.33
N LEU A 78 -9.97 5.63 -4.13
CA LEU A 78 -9.14 4.59 -3.51
C LEU A 78 -9.28 3.24 -4.24
N ARG A 79 -10.46 2.91 -4.78
CA ARG A 79 -10.63 1.73 -5.64
C ARG A 79 -9.81 1.83 -6.93
N GLU A 80 -9.81 3.00 -7.57
CA GLU A 80 -9.02 3.28 -8.76
C GLU A 80 -7.52 3.14 -8.45
N ALA A 81 -7.03 3.76 -7.37
CA ALA A 81 -5.64 3.64 -6.95
C ALA A 81 -5.23 2.19 -6.69
N LEU A 82 -6.07 1.42 -5.98
CA LEU A 82 -5.80 0.01 -5.71
C LEU A 82 -5.78 -0.83 -7.00
N TRP A 83 -6.64 -0.52 -7.97
CA TRP A 83 -6.64 -1.19 -9.27
C TRP A 83 -5.32 -0.94 -10.03
N TRP A 84 -4.84 0.31 -10.05
CA TRP A 84 -3.56 0.65 -10.68
C TRP A 84 -2.37 -0.07 -10.03
N LEU A 85 -2.36 -0.20 -8.71
CA LEU A 85 -1.32 -0.96 -8.01
C LEU A 85 -1.35 -2.44 -8.44
N TYR A 86 -2.52 -3.08 -8.44
CA TYR A 86 -2.65 -4.47 -8.91
C TYR A 86 -2.32 -4.69 -10.38
N GLU A 87 -2.74 -3.77 -11.25
CA GLU A 87 -2.38 -3.83 -12.66
C GLU A 87 -0.86 -3.71 -12.83
N SER A 88 -0.21 -2.81 -12.07
CA SER A 88 1.24 -2.65 -12.08
C SER A 88 1.98 -3.90 -11.59
N GLU A 89 1.47 -4.59 -10.56
CA GLU A 89 2.04 -5.85 -10.06
C GLU A 89 1.89 -6.96 -11.09
N THR A 90 0.70 -7.10 -11.67
CA THR A 90 0.42 -8.10 -12.71
C THR A 90 1.32 -7.89 -13.93
N ASN A 91 1.52 -6.63 -14.31
CA ASN A 91 2.42 -6.26 -15.41
C ASN A 91 3.89 -6.51 -15.05
N ARG A 92 4.31 -6.25 -13.81
CA ARG A 92 5.65 -6.60 -13.30
C ARG A 92 5.89 -8.12 -13.32
N SER A 93 4.95 -8.92 -12.80
CA SER A 93 5.04 -10.38 -12.81
C SER A 93 5.05 -10.95 -14.23
N LYS A 94 4.26 -10.39 -15.17
CA LYS A 94 4.28 -10.81 -16.57
C LYS A 94 5.64 -10.54 -17.21
N ARG A 95 6.20 -9.33 -17.03
CA ARG A 95 7.53 -8.97 -17.59
C ARG A 95 8.64 -9.88 -17.07
N ALA A 96 8.65 -10.21 -15.77
CA ALA A 96 9.62 -11.13 -15.19
C ALA A 96 9.58 -12.52 -15.87
N LYS A 97 8.37 -13.10 -16.03
CA LYS A 97 8.18 -14.40 -16.69
C LYS A 97 8.60 -14.40 -18.17
N TYR A 98 8.37 -13.31 -18.90
CA TYR A 98 8.79 -13.20 -20.31
C TYR A 98 10.32 -13.17 -20.46
N GLN A 99 11.05 -12.60 -19.51
CA GLN A 99 12.51 -12.54 -19.54
C GLN A 99 13.15 -13.90 -19.19
N GLU A 100 12.57 -14.64 -18.24
CA GLU A 100 12.99 -16.01 -17.90
C GLU A 100 12.77 -16.99 -19.07
N ALA A 101 11.71 -16.82 -19.86
CA ALA A 101 11.41 -17.69 -21.01
C ALA A 101 12.31 -17.44 -22.24
N GLN A 102 13.13 -16.37 -22.22
CA GLN A 102 14.06 -16.01 -23.29
C GLN A 102 15.53 -16.28 -22.93
N SER A 103 15.79 -16.77 -21.71
CA SER A 103 17.12 -17.16 -21.21
C SER A 103 17.30 -18.67 -21.25
#